data_AF-A0A7I7UJ41-F1
#
_entry.id   AF-A0A7I7UJ41-F1
#
_cell.length_a   1.000
_cell.length_b   1.000
_cell.length_c   1.000
_cell.angle_alpha   90.00
_cell.angle_beta   90.00
_cell.angle_gamma   90.00
#
_symmetry.space_group_name_H-M   'P 1'
#
loop_
_entity.id
_entity.type
_entity.pdbx_description
1 polymer ?
#
loop_
_entity_poly.entity_id
_entity_poly.type
_entity_poly.pdbx_seq_one_letter_code
_entity_poly.pdbx_strand_id
1 'polypeptide(L)'
;MTSRGSFEGVKRLLAIGTAVTTLGAAGLFGLATATADDAAAPPPPPPNPADAPPPLGTPGRAYALGGAHVSGIPYDEYILRTGADWFPGLDRQIVDYPAGQVQGHTLERFFPGIGAFGERLVPGIGLDGPSVGESVDIGTPNVLNAVHEGGQGTVIGLSEGAMVLNDVQAKLAYDPAAPPPNELSFAMYGDPVARHAFGESFLTQMFPVGSVVPSLDYRIPPPVESQYDTYQFVSAYDSIADWPDRPDNWISVANAIVGLATGHTAVAFTKPSMVPPQNIRTTVNSRGAKTTTFLIPEEHLPLVLPFKYLGVDQETLIKLDAVLKPYVDAGYSRHDDPLTAPITVDPVNGYDPAEVTAPATQAAFGGEADPVSQLLSGMQYVLNNLPEN
;
A
#
# COMPACT_ATOMS: atom_id res chain seq x y z
N MET A 1 -19.11 -11.85 -38.97
CA MET A 1 -17.91 -11.71 -38.11
C MET A 1 -17.88 -10.27 -37.62
N THR A 2 -18.21 -10.04 -36.35
CA THR A 2 -18.40 -8.69 -35.79
C THR A 2 -18.01 -8.71 -34.31
N SER A 3 -17.43 -7.60 -33.83
CA SER A 3 -17.16 -7.30 -32.41
C SER A 3 -16.26 -8.26 -31.62
N ARG A 4 -14.93 -8.19 -31.84
CA ARG A 4 -13.93 -8.45 -30.78
C ARG A 4 -13.10 -7.21 -30.41
N GLY A 5 -12.97 -6.22 -31.30
CA GLY A 5 -12.13 -5.03 -31.05
C GLY A 5 -12.72 -3.96 -30.11
N SER A 6 -14.03 -3.98 -29.85
CA SER A 6 -14.67 -2.95 -28.99
C SER A 6 -14.30 -3.12 -27.51
N PHE A 7 -14.31 -4.37 -27.01
CA PHE A 7 -14.10 -4.66 -25.59
C PHE A 7 -12.67 -4.37 -25.09
N GLU A 8 -11.63 -4.58 -25.90
CA GLU A 8 -10.25 -4.18 -25.52
C GLU A 8 -10.06 -2.66 -25.47
N GLY A 9 -10.73 -1.92 -26.37
CA GLY A 9 -10.67 -0.45 -26.39
C GLY A 9 -11.25 0.16 -25.12
N VAL A 10 -12.42 -0.31 -24.68
CA VAL A 10 -13.05 0.13 -23.42
C VAL A 10 -12.19 -0.25 -22.21
N LYS A 11 -11.65 -1.48 -22.15
CA LYS A 11 -10.75 -1.88 -21.06
C LYS A 11 -9.49 -1.01 -20.98
N ARG A 12 -8.89 -0.64 -22.11
CA ARG A 12 -7.72 0.27 -22.14
C ARG A 12 -8.06 1.70 -21.72
N LEU A 13 -9.22 2.23 -22.12
CA LEU A 13 -9.66 3.56 -21.71
C LEU A 13 -9.97 3.61 -20.21
N LEU A 14 -10.64 2.58 -19.68
CA LEU A 14 -10.86 2.44 -18.23
C LEU A 14 -9.53 2.32 -17.48
N ALA A 15 -8.61 1.49 -17.98
CA ALA A 15 -7.26 1.33 -17.41
C ALA A 15 -6.49 2.65 -17.32
N ILE A 16 -6.52 3.46 -18.39
CA ILE A 16 -5.80 4.74 -18.44
C ILE A 16 -6.48 5.78 -17.53
N GLY A 17 -7.82 5.89 -17.57
CA GLY A 17 -8.57 6.82 -16.72
C GLY A 17 -8.42 6.50 -15.24
N THR A 18 -8.66 5.25 -14.84
CA THR A 18 -8.50 4.81 -13.45
C THR A 18 -7.06 4.90 -12.98
N ALA A 19 -6.06 4.54 -13.82
CA ALA A 19 -4.66 4.73 -13.46
C ALA A 19 -4.38 6.22 -13.17
N VAL A 20 -4.79 7.15 -14.03
CA VAL A 20 -4.58 8.60 -13.81
C VAL A 20 -5.27 9.09 -12.53
N THR A 21 -6.50 8.65 -12.23
CA THR A 21 -7.22 9.03 -11.00
C THR A 21 -6.56 8.49 -9.73
N THR A 22 -6.36 7.16 -9.65
CA THR A 22 -5.81 6.51 -8.45
C THR A 22 -4.37 6.94 -8.18
N LEU A 23 -3.59 7.18 -9.23
CA LEU A 23 -2.19 7.61 -9.14
C LEU A 23 -2.03 9.14 -9.02
N GLY A 24 -3.07 9.92 -9.33
CA GLY A 24 -3.09 11.37 -9.09
C GLY A 24 -3.09 11.74 -7.61
N ALA A 25 -3.76 10.92 -6.78
CA ALA A 25 -4.16 11.27 -5.43
C ALA A 25 -3.09 11.24 -4.34
N ALA A 26 -1.92 10.66 -4.61
CA ALA A 26 -0.84 10.62 -3.62
C ALA A 26 -0.04 11.93 -3.54
N GLY A 27 -0.05 12.79 -4.57
CA GLY A 27 0.98 13.83 -4.75
C GLY A 27 0.78 15.17 -4.04
N LEU A 28 -0.33 15.39 -3.34
CA LEU A 28 -0.72 16.69 -2.79
C LEU A 28 -1.29 16.53 -1.37
N PHE A 29 -0.75 17.26 -0.38
CA PHE A 29 -1.46 18.20 0.52
C PHE A 29 -0.67 18.45 1.81
N GLY A 30 -0.38 19.72 2.07
CA GLY A 30 0.01 20.22 3.38
C GLY A 30 -0.35 21.69 3.53
N LEU A 31 -1.43 21.99 4.27
CA LEU A 31 -1.75 23.33 4.78
C LEU A 31 -2.44 23.19 6.14
N ALA A 32 -2.00 24.00 7.11
CA ALA A 32 -2.41 23.90 8.51
C ALA A 32 -3.44 24.96 8.92
N THR A 33 -4.33 24.60 9.85
CA THR A 33 -5.03 25.53 10.77
C THR A 33 -5.32 24.86 12.11
N ALA A 34 -4.99 25.52 13.22
CA ALA A 34 -5.35 25.13 14.60
C ALA A 34 -6.86 25.36 14.88
N THR A 35 -7.52 24.93 15.97
CA THR A 35 -7.17 24.48 17.35
C THR A 35 -8.13 23.31 17.78
N ALA A 36 -8.08 22.64 18.94
CA ALA A 36 -7.55 22.94 20.28
C ALA A 36 -7.33 21.66 21.13
N ASP A 37 -6.94 21.80 22.40
CA ASP A 37 -6.74 20.71 23.38
C ASP A 37 -8.03 20.09 23.92
N ASP A 38 -8.04 18.76 24.06
CA ASP A 38 -8.77 18.05 25.12
C ASP A 38 -7.97 16.80 25.57
N ALA A 39 -7.98 16.50 26.87
CA ALA A 39 -7.02 15.56 27.46
C ALA A 39 -7.44 14.08 27.31
N ALA A 40 -6.60 13.27 26.65
CA ALA A 40 -6.84 11.84 26.44
C ALA A 40 -6.67 10.99 27.72
N ALA A 41 -7.44 9.90 27.80
CA ALA A 41 -7.38 8.92 28.89
C ALA A 41 -6.15 7.99 28.77
N PRO A 42 -5.62 7.42 29.87
CA PRO A 42 -4.41 6.60 29.84
C PRO A 42 -4.63 5.26 29.12
N PRO A 43 -3.63 4.76 28.36
CA PRO A 43 -3.75 3.53 27.57
C PRO A 43 -3.85 2.26 28.44
N PRO A 44 -4.49 1.19 27.93
CA PRO A 44 -4.55 -0.10 28.62
C PRO A 44 -3.16 -0.76 28.70
N PRO A 45 -2.93 -1.63 29.71
CA PRO A 45 -1.63 -2.28 29.91
C PRO A 45 -1.32 -3.30 28.79
N PRO A 46 -0.03 -3.50 28.45
CA PRO A 46 0.38 -4.40 27.37
C PRO A 46 0.10 -5.88 27.69
N PRO A 47 -0.15 -6.72 26.67
CA PRO A 47 -0.37 -8.16 26.84
C PRO A 47 0.89 -8.91 27.28
N ASN A 48 0.70 -10.10 27.85
CA ASN A 48 1.78 -10.92 28.41
C ASN A 48 2.72 -11.47 27.30
N PRO A 49 4.06 -11.32 27.42
CA PRO A 49 5.00 -11.77 26.38
C PRO A 49 5.04 -13.28 26.10
N ALA A 50 4.49 -14.12 26.98
CA ALA A 50 4.61 -15.58 26.92
C ALA A 50 3.70 -16.25 25.88
N ASP A 51 2.63 -15.56 25.44
CA ASP A 51 1.66 -16.07 24.47
C ASP A 51 1.83 -15.42 23.08
N ALA A 52 2.90 -14.65 22.88
CA ALA A 52 3.20 -14.02 21.60
C ALA A 52 3.59 -15.06 20.53
N PRO A 53 3.10 -14.93 19.27
CA PRO A 53 3.64 -15.69 18.15
C PRO A 53 5.16 -15.51 18.04
N PRO A 54 5.90 -16.49 17.51
CA PRO A 54 7.33 -16.30 17.23
C PRO A 54 7.51 -15.08 16.31
N PRO A 55 8.56 -14.26 16.52
CA PRO A 55 8.77 -13.05 15.73
C PRO A 55 8.87 -13.40 14.24
N LEU A 56 8.19 -12.59 13.42
CA LEU A 56 8.26 -12.73 11.97
C LEU A 56 9.61 -12.21 11.45
N GLY A 57 10.00 -12.68 10.27
CA GLY A 57 11.18 -12.20 9.56
C GLY A 57 12.51 -12.71 10.09
N THR A 58 13.55 -12.46 9.30
CA THR A 58 14.93 -12.74 9.69
C THR A 58 15.42 -11.67 10.65
N PRO A 59 15.93 -12.04 11.84
CA PRO A 59 16.42 -11.09 12.84
C PRO A 59 17.72 -10.42 12.39
N GLY A 60 17.97 -9.22 12.92
CA GLY A 60 19.11 -8.40 12.52
C GLY A 60 18.63 -7.05 12.05
N ARG A 61 19.03 -6.65 10.83
CA ARG A 61 18.65 -5.36 10.26
C ARG A 61 17.22 -5.37 9.69
N ALA A 62 16.61 -4.20 9.67
CA ALA A 62 15.45 -3.88 8.86
C ALA A 62 15.90 -2.89 7.77
N TYR A 63 16.02 -3.37 6.53
CA TYR A 63 16.34 -2.54 5.37
C TYR A 63 15.04 -1.95 4.83
N ALA A 64 14.69 -0.75 5.28
CA ALA A 64 13.37 -0.17 5.09
C ALA A 64 13.34 0.87 3.95
N LEU A 65 12.31 0.78 3.11
CA LEU A 65 12.00 1.68 2.00
C LEU A 65 10.56 2.17 2.12
N GLY A 66 10.35 3.46 1.85
CA GLY A 66 9.02 4.06 1.81
C GLY A 66 8.27 3.77 0.52
N GLY A 67 7.07 4.36 0.39
CA GLY A 67 6.39 4.49 -0.90
C GLY A 67 6.85 5.72 -1.67
N ALA A 68 6.14 6.09 -2.73
CA ALA A 68 6.41 7.32 -3.47
C ALA A 68 6.41 8.55 -2.54
N HIS A 69 7.34 9.48 -2.73
CA HIS A 69 7.53 10.59 -1.81
C HIS A 69 6.38 11.60 -1.88
N VAL A 70 5.68 11.81 -0.76
CA VAL A 70 4.58 12.77 -0.66
C VAL A 70 5.03 14.03 0.09
N SER A 71 4.97 15.17 -0.58
CA SER A 71 5.33 16.47 0.01
C SER A 71 4.40 16.83 1.17
N GLY A 72 5.00 16.99 2.36
CA GLY A 72 4.27 17.24 3.61
C GLY A 72 4.10 16.01 4.51
N ILE A 73 4.59 14.82 4.12
CA ILE A 73 4.70 13.64 4.98
C ILE A 73 6.15 13.55 5.53
N PRO A 74 6.36 13.15 6.80
CA PRO A 74 7.69 13.03 7.39
C PRO A 74 8.27 11.67 7.04
N TYR A 75 8.81 11.62 5.82
CA TYR A 75 9.12 10.40 5.09
C TYR A 75 9.98 9.41 5.90
N ASP A 76 11.09 9.88 6.47
CA ASP A 76 12.03 9.07 7.27
C ASP A 76 11.37 8.39 8.49
N GLU A 77 10.55 9.11 9.25
CA GLU A 77 9.85 8.56 10.44
C GLU A 77 8.79 7.53 10.03
N TYR A 78 8.13 7.74 8.88
CA TYR A 78 7.20 6.75 8.31
C TYR A 78 7.94 5.48 7.89
N ILE A 79 9.09 5.59 7.23
CA ILE A 79 9.95 4.43 6.87
C ILE A 79 10.39 3.68 8.12
N LEU A 80 10.91 4.40 9.12
CA LEU A 80 11.36 3.80 10.37
C LEU A 80 10.22 3.17 11.18
N ARG A 81 8.96 3.57 10.98
CA ARG A 81 7.80 2.94 11.63
C ARG A 81 7.13 1.82 10.84
N THR A 82 7.33 1.72 9.52
CA THR A 82 6.76 0.65 8.67
C THR A 82 7.02 -0.74 9.27
N GLY A 83 5.95 -1.43 9.66
CA GLY A 83 6.00 -2.76 10.24
C GLY A 83 6.62 -2.85 11.64
N ALA A 84 6.67 -1.76 12.42
CA ALA A 84 7.29 -1.76 13.77
C ALA A 84 6.66 -2.81 14.72
N ASP A 85 5.33 -2.90 14.74
CA ASP A 85 4.59 -3.88 15.56
C ASP A 85 4.59 -5.30 14.97
N TRP A 86 4.88 -5.44 13.67
CA TRP A 86 5.00 -6.72 12.98
C TRP A 86 6.39 -7.36 13.14
N PHE A 87 7.42 -6.52 13.19
CA PHE A 87 8.84 -6.90 13.26
C PHE A 87 9.54 -6.17 14.42
N PRO A 88 9.15 -6.46 15.69
CA PRO A 88 9.72 -5.80 16.85
C PRO A 88 11.19 -6.22 17.06
N GLY A 89 12.05 -5.24 17.38
CA GLY A 89 13.45 -5.49 17.75
C GLY A 89 14.44 -5.62 16.59
N LEU A 90 14.03 -5.35 15.34
CA LEU A 90 14.98 -5.17 14.23
C LEU A 90 15.75 -3.85 14.35
N ASP A 91 17.01 -3.84 13.91
CA ASP A 91 17.85 -2.64 13.78
C ASP A 91 17.51 -1.90 12.50
N ARG A 92 16.80 -0.77 12.61
CA ARG A 92 16.11 -0.12 11.49
C ARG A 92 17.01 0.86 10.75
N GLN A 93 17.16 0.62 9.45
CA GLN A 93 17.92 1.43 8.51
C GLN A 93 17.00 1.86 7.36
N ILE A 94 16.99 3.15 7.06
CA ILE A 94 16.47 3.67 5.80
C ILE A 94 17.47 3.30 4.68
N VAL A 95 16.97 2.73 3.58
CA VAL A 95 17.74 2.59 2.35
C VAL A 95 17.29 3.69 1.39
N ASP A 96 18.13 4.70 1.24
CA ASP A 96 17.83 5.86 0.40
C ASP A 96 17.64 5.45 -1.07
N TYR A 97 16.54 5.91 -1.65
CA TYR A 97 16.24 5.82 -3.07
C TYR A 97 15.33 6.98 -3.48
N PRO A 98 15.13 7.26 -4.78
CA PRO A 98 14.48 8.50 -5.19
C PRO A 98 12.99 8.62 -4.83
N ALA A 99 12.30 7.51 -4.55
CA ALA A 99 10.88 7.44 -4.23
C ALA A 99 10.02 8.23 -5.23
N GLY A 100 10.12 7.80 -6.50
CA GLY A 100 9.69 8.50 -7.69
C GLY A 100 8.27 9.00 -7.58
N GLN A 101 8.10 10.31 -7.65
CA GLN A 101 6.76 10.87 -7.59
C GLN A 101 5.91 10.30 -8.73
N VAL A 102 4.67 9.97 -8.40
CA VAL A 102 3.79 9.04 -9.14
C VAL A 102 3.51 9.45 -10.60
N GLN A 103 3.92 10.65 -11.00
CA GLN A 103 3.78 11.23 -12.33
C GLN A 103 5.14 11.50 -13.03
N GLY A 104 6.18 11.85 -12.25
CA GLY A 104 7.55 12.16 -12.68
C GLY A 104 7.67 13.09 -13.89
N HIS A 105 8.88 13.17 -14.45
CA HIS A 105 9.11 13.81 -15.75
C HIS A 105 8.45 13.04 -16.92
N THR A 106 7.80 11.91 -16.66
CA THR A 106 6.98 11.18 -17.64
C THR A 106 5.81 12.05 -18.14
N LEU A 107 5.19 12.85 -17.26
CA LEU A 107 4.20 13.85 -17.70
C LEU A 107 4.82 14.95 -18.56
N GLU A 108 6.04 15.41 -18.28
CA GLU A 108 6.78 16.38 -19.12
C GLU A 108 7.06 15.81 -20.53
N ARG A 109 7.30 14.50 -20.67
CA ARG A 109 7.43 13.83 -21.98
C ARG A 109 6.13 13.85 -22.81
N PHE A 110 4.96 13.83 -22.17
CA PHE A 110 3.65 13.89 -22.85
C PHE A 110 3.09 15.32 -22.98
N PHE A 111 3.43 16.21 -22.04
CA PHE A 111 2.96 17.59 -21.95
C PHE A 111 4.13 18.54 -21.63
N PRO A 112 4.96 18.91 -22.63
CA PRO A 112 6.14 19.75 -22.41
C PRO A 112 5.81 21.10 -21.75
N GLY A 113 6.54 21.44 -20.70
CA GLY A 113 6.36 22.61 -19.85
C GLY A 113 5.53 22.37 -18.58
N ILE A 114 4.94 21.19 -18.38
CA ILE A 114 4.10 20.89 -17.21
C ILE A 114 4.93 20.80 -15.91
N GLY A 115 6.18 20.32 -15.98
CA GLY A 115 7.08 20.27 -14.83
C GLY A 115 7.41 21.66 -14.29
N ALA A 116 7.91 22.53 -15.18
CA ALA A 116 8.21 23.92 -14.85
C ALA A 116 6.97 24.77 -14.49
N PHE A 117 5.77 24.38 -14.96
CA PHE A 117 4.50 24.98 -14.57
C PHE A 117 4.06 24.52 -13.17
N GLY A 118 4.20 23.23 -12.87
CA GLY A 118 3.92 22.65 -11.55
C GLY A 118 4.78 23.26 -10.47
N GLU A 119 6.10 23.23 -10.62
CA GLU A 119 7.05 23.82 -9.66
C GLU A 119 6.84 25.34 -9.45
N ARG A 120 6.26 26.03 -10.43
CA ARG A 120 5.89 27.45 -10.30
C ARG A 120 4.60 27.68 -9.50
N LEU A 121 3.69 26.70 -9.46
CA LEU A 121 2.43 26.78 -8.71
C LEU A 121 2.55 26.16 -7.31
N VAL A 122 3.21 25.01 -7.20
CA VAL A 122 3.45 24.25 -5.98
C VAL A 122 4.90 23.74 -6.06
N PRO A 123 5.87 24.46 -5.48
CA PRO A 123 7.25 23.99 -5.44
C PRO A 123 7.38 22.65 -4.70
N GLY A 124 8.12 21.69 -5.26
CA GLY A 124 8.25 20.33 -4.73
C GLY A 124 7.11 19.38 -5.11
N ILE A 125 6.33 19.70 -6.14
CA ILE A 125 5.32 18.80 -6.75
C ILE A 125 5.94 17.80 -7.74
N GLY A 126 7.27 17.88 -7.98
CA GLY A 126 8.09 16.80 -8.52
C GLY A 126 7.67 16.25 -9.89
N LEU A 127 6.96 17.05 -10.67
CA LEU A 127 6.57 16.77 -12.07
C LEU A 127 7.77 16.74 -13.04
N ASP A 128 8.98 17.01 -12.55
CA ASP A 128 10.27 16.83 -13.24
C ASP A 128 11.19 15.80 -12.55
N GLY A 129 10.70 15.13 -11.49
CA GLY A 129 11.43 14.09 -10.76
C GLY A 129 11.61 12.78 -11.54
N PRO A 130 12.41 11.84 -11.00
CA PRO A 130 12.53 10.51 -11.58
C PRO A 130 11.19 9.80 -11.57
N SER A 131 10.93 9.01 -12.61
CA SER A 131 9.75 8.15 -12.68
C SER A 131 9.83 7.02 -11.65
N VAL A 132 8.69 6.38 -11.36
CA VAL A 132 8.65 5.15 -10.55
C VAL A 132 9.56 4.05 -11.14
N GLY A 133 9.63 3.94 -12.48
CA GLY A 133 10.57 3.05 -13.16
C GLY A 133 12.04 3.34 -12.84
N GLU A 134 12.47 4.59 -13.00
CA GLU A 134 13.85 5.02 -12.71
C GLU A 134 14.19 4.91 -11.22
N SER A 135 13.22 5.22 -10.37
CA SER A 135 13.36 5.10 -8.92
C SER A 135 13.56 3.65 -8.48
N VAL A 136 12.84 2.69 -9.08
CA VAL A 136 13.09 1.25 -8.86
C VAL A 136 14.46 0.82 -9.37
N ASP A 137 14.87 1.27 -10.57
CA ASP A 137 16.20 0.97 -11.14
C ASP A 137 17.36 1.49 -10.26
N ILE A 138 17.15 2.58 -9.51
CA ILE A 138 18.11 3.13 -8.54
C ILE A 138 18.00 2.47 -7.16
N GLY A 139 16.78 2.21 -6.69
CA GLY A 139 16.53 1.62 -5.36
C GLY A 139 17.08 0.20 -5.24
N THR A 140 16.93 -0.62 -6.27
CA THR A 140 17.37 -2.03 -6.20
C THR A 140 18.88 -2.21 -5.93
N PRO A 141 19.82 -1.58 -6.67
CA PRO A 141 21.24 -1.68 -6.34
C PRO A 141 21.56 -1.10 -4.95
N ASN A 142 20.84 -0.08 -4.48
CA ASN A 142 21.04 0.46 -3.13
C ASN A 142 20.66 -0.57 -2.05
N VAL A 143 19.54 -1.28 -2.21
CA VAL A 143 19.13 -2.37 -1.30
C VAL A 143 20.13 -3.53 -1.34
N LEU A 144 20.56 -3.95 -2.53
CA LEU A 144 21.55 -5.02 -2.67
C LEU A 144 22.86 -4.66 -1.96
N ASN A 145 23.36 -3.44 -2.14
CA ASN A 145 24.56 -2.96 -1.45
C ASN A 145 24.37 -2.91 0.07
N ALA A 146 23.25 -2.36 0.55
CA ALA A 146 22.93 -2.31 1.99
C ALA A 146 22.87 -3.71 2.62
N VAL A 147 22.28 -4.69 1.92
CA VAL A 147 22.26 -6.10 2.30
C VAL A 147 23.67 -6.71 2.35
N HIS A 148 24.49 -6.47 1.33
CA HIS A 148 25.88 -6.97 1.28
C HIS A 148 26.77 -6.39 2.39
N GLU A 149 26.55 -5.12 2.78
CA GLU A 149 27.32 -4.45 3.83
C GLU A 149 26.79 -4.74 5.25
N GLY A 150 25.46 -4.84 5.42
CA GLY A 150 24.80 -5.00 6.70
C GLY A 150 24.56 -6.44 7.13
N GLY A 151 24.57 -7.41 6.21
CA GLY A 151 24.34 -8.82 6.48
C GLY A 151 22.85 -9.18 6.64
N GLN A 152 22.57 -10.18 7.49
CA GLN A 152 21.22 -10.74 7.63
C GLN A 152 20.17 -9.75 8.14
N GLY A 153 18.93 -9.91 7.68
CA GLY A 153 17.82 -9.06 8.11
C GLY A 153 16.55 -9.22 7.31
N THR A 154 15.54 -8.41 7.64
CA THR A 154 14.30 -8.29 6.88
C THR A 154 14.36 -7.08 5.97
N VAL A 155 14.11 -7.26 4.68
CA VAL A 155 13.94 -6.15 3.73
C VAL A 155 12.47 -5.73 3.76
N ILE A 156 12.19 -4.46 4.02
CA ILE A 156 10.84 -3.93 4.27
C ILE A 156 10.53 -2.85 3.22
N GLY A 157 9.41 -2.96 2.51
CA GLY A 157 9.00 -1.99 1.50
C GLY A 157 7.50 -1.69 1.56
N LEU A 158 7.14 -0.41 1.48
CA LEU A 158 5.78 0.08 1.34
C LEU A 158 5.54 0.56 -0.10
N SER A 159 4.43 0.15 -0.73
CA SER A 159 4.00 0.66 -2.04
C SER A 159 5.11 0.55 -3.10
N GLU A 160 5.63 1.65 -3.63
CA GLU A 160 6.80 1.68 -4.51
C GLU A 160 8.03 0.95 -3.94
N GLY A 161 8.30 1.05 -2.64
CA GLY A 161 9.35 0.27 -1.99
C GLY A 161 9.15 -1.24 -2.18
N ALA A 162 7.92 -1.74 -2.15
CA ALA A 162 7.64 -3.15 -2.47
C ALA A 162 7.96 -3.49 -3.94
N MET A 163 7.85 -2.55 -4.87
CA MET A 163 8.29 -2.72 -6.27
C MET A 163 9.82 -2.84 -6.38
N VAL A 164 10.58 -2.11 -5.54
CA VAL A 164 12.03 -2.30 -5.37
C VAL A 164 12.31 -3.71 -4.83
N LEU A 165 11.61 -4.14 -3.77
CA LEU A 165 11.78 -5.47 -3.19
C LEU A 165 11.50 -6.60 -4.21
N ASN A 166 10.54 -6.43 -5.12
CA ASN A 166 10.27 -7.39 -6.19
C ASN A 166 11.46 -7.55 -7.15
N ASP A 167 12.11 -6.46 -7.56
CA ASP A 167 13.30 -6.51 -8.44
C ASP A 167 14.57 -6.98 -7.68
N VAL A 168 14.71 -6.64 -6.39
CA VAL A 168 15.74 -7.22 -5.50
C VAL A 168 15.58 -8.74 -5.42
N GLN A 169 14.38 -9.25 -5.15
CA GLN A 169 14.12 -10.69 -5.13
C GLN A 169 14.37 -11.33 -6.49
N ALA A 170 13.99 -10.67 -7.59
CA ALA A 170 14.24 -11.18 -8.94
C ALA A 170 15.73 -11.30 -9.27
N LYS A 171 16.57 -10.38 -8.79
CA LYS A 171 18.04 -10.44 -8.96
C LYS A 171 18.67 -11.51 -8.08
N LEU A 172 18.37 -11.50 -6.77
CA LEU A 172 18.89 -12.50 -5.82
C LEU A 172 18.41 -13.93 -6.12
N ALA A 173 17.28 -14.10 -6.81
CA ALA A 173 16.77 -15.39 -7.24
C ALA A 173 17.76 -16.14 -8.15
N TYR A 174 18.61 -15.44 -8.92
CA TYR A 174 19.50 -16.05 -9.91
C TYR A 174 20.99 -15.72 -9.69
N ASP A 175 21.32 -14.97 -8.63
CA ASP A 175 22.70 -14.64 -8.26
C ASP A 175 23.36 -15.80 -7.48
N PRO A 176 24.46 -16.39 -7.96
CA PRO A 176 25.21 -17.43 -7.23
C PRO A 176 25.90 -16.91 -5.95
N ALA A 177 26.01 -15.59 -5.76
CA ALA A 177 26.51 -14.94 -4.55
C ALA A 177 25.39 -14.43 -3.61
N ALA A 178 24.13 -14.72 -3.92
CA ALA A 178 23.00 -14.34 -3.07
C ALA A 178 23.12 -14.95 -1.65
N PRO A 179 22.71 -14.22 -0.59
CA PRO A 179 22.67 -14.76 0.77
C PRO A 179 21.88 -16.09 0.87
N PRO A 180 22.26 -16.99 1.79
CA PRO A 180 21.48 -18.18 2.12
C PRO A 180 19.99 -17.88 2.41
N PRO A 181 19.06 -18.80 2.10
CA PRO A 181 17.62 -18.61 2.30
C PRO A 181 17.19 -18.14 3.70
N ASN A 182 17.99 -18.45 4.73
CA ASN A 182 17.74 -18.09 6.12
C ASN A 182 18.40 -16.78 6.58
N GLU A 183 19.08 -16.05 5.70
CA GLU A 183 19.73 -14.77 6.01
C GLU A 183 18.90 -13.55 5.57
N LEU A 184 17.87 -13.74 4.72
CA LEU A 184 16.94 -12.67 4.34
C LEU A 184 15.49 -13.13 4.37
N SER A 185 14.60 -12.18 4.63
CA SER A 185 13.16 -12.28 4.39
C SER A 185 12.61 -10.95 3.90
N PHE A 186 11.47 -10.97 3.23
CA PHE A 186 10.88 -9.78 2.60
C PHE A 186 9.54 -9.44 3.23
N ALA A 187 9.29 -8.17 3.54
CA ALA A 187 8.02 -7.65 4.05
C ALA A 187 7.49 -6.57 3.12
N MET A 188 6.37 -6.87 2.46
CA MET A 188 5.78 -6.06 1.39
C MET A 188 4.43 -5.53 1.85
N TYR A 189 4.32 -4.22 2.03
CA TYR A 189 3.10 -3.51 2.40
C TYR A 189 2.52 -2.82 1.17
N GLY A 190 1.26 -3.10 0.81
CA GLY A 190 0.59 -2.39 -0.29
C GLY A 190 1.26 -2.59 -1.66
N ASP A 191 1.81 -3.78 -1.95
CA ASP A 191 2.57 -4.03 -3.19
C ASP A 191 1.73 -3.77 -4.47
N PRO A 192 2.09 -2.82 -5.35
CA PRO A 192 1.36 -2.50 -6.57
C PRO A 192 1.36 -3.59 -7.65
N VAL A 193 2.26 -4.58 -7.56
CA VAL A 193 2.46 -5.64 -8.57
C VAL A 193 2.32 -7.07 -8.02
N ALA A 194 1.75 -7.24 -6.84
CA ALA A 194 1.56 -8.55 -6.24
C ALA A 194 0.50 -9.41 -6.95
N ARG A 195 0.70 -10.72 -6.81
CA ARG A 195 -0.34 -11.76 -6.82
C ARG A 195 -0.32 -12.38 -5.44
N HIS A 196 -1.43 -12.33 -4.73
CA HIS A 196 -1.50 -12.72 -3.31
C HIS A 196 -2.65 -13.68 -3.07
N ALA A 197 -2.70 -14.30 -1.89
CA ALA A 197 -3.63 -15.40 -1.62
C ALA A 197 -5.13 -15.00 -1.58
N PHE A 198 -5.48 -13.73 -1.82
CA PHE A 198 -6.83 -13.17 -1.76
C PHE A 198 -7.23 -12.31 -2.99
N GLY A 199 -6.33 -12.12 -3.96
CA GLY A 199 -6.53 -11.19 -5.07
C GLY A 199 -5.25 -10.90 -5.87
N GLU A 200 -5.31 -9.85 -6.69
CA GLU A 200 -4.18 -9.31 -7.44
C GLU A 200 -4.19 -7.77 -7.36
N SER A 201 -3.01 -7.16 -7.34
CA SER A 201 -2.83 -5.70 -7.32
C SER A 201 -3.31 -5.03 -8.63
N PHE A 202 -3.57 -3.73 -8.59
CA PHE A 202 -4.08 -2.97 -9.74
C PHE A 202 -3.17 -3.08 -10.97
N LEU A 203 -1.85 -2.86 -10.85
CA LEU A 203 -0.96 -2.93 -12.02
C LEU A 203 -0.90 -4.36 -12.58
N THR A 204 -0.96 -5.37 -11.70
CA THR A 204 -1.01 -6.79 -12.05
C THR A 204 -2.23 -7.15 -12.91
N GLN A 205 -3.42 -6.66 -12.55
CA GLN A 205 -4.65 -6.94 -13.29
C GLN A 205 -4.76 -6.15 -14.59
N MET A 206 -4.27 -4.91 -14.61
CA MET A 206 -4.52 -3.96 -15.70
C MET A 206 -3.44 -3.98 -16.79
N PHE A 207 -2.22 -4.43 -16.48
CA PHE A 207 -1.08 -4.39 -17.41
C PHE A 207 -0.43 -5.78 -17.59
N PRO A 208 -0.34 -6.31 -18.82
CA PRO A 208 0.36 -7.57 -19.09
C PRO A 208 1.85 -7.51 -18.72
N VAL A 209 2.40 -8.65 -18.30
CA VAL A 209 3.85 -8.86 -18.09
C VAL A 209 4.66 -8.34 -19.29
N GLY A 210 5.71 -7.58 -19.01
CA GLY A 210 6.61 -6.98 -20.00
C GLY A 210 6.10 -5.69 -20.65
N SER A 211 4.83 -5.32 -20.46
CA SER A 211 4.33 -3.99 -20.87
C SER A 211 4.86 -2.89 -19.93
N VAL A 212 4.95 -1.66 -20.45
CA VAL A 212 5.34 -0.47 -19.67
C VAL A 212 4.07 0.30 -19.32
N VAL A 213 3.90 0.64 -18.04
CA VAL A 213 2.84 1.50 -17.52
C VAL A 213 3.17 2.94 -17.91
N PRO A 214 2.42 3.59 -18.84
CA PRO A 214 2.91 4.81 -19.48
C PRO A 214 3.09 6.02 -18.57
N SER A 215 2.35 6.12 -17.46
CA SER A 215 2.50 7.20 -16.47
C SER A 215 3.69 6.99 -15.53
N LEU A 216 4.08 5.73 -15.28
CA LEU A 216 5.08 5.36 -14.29
C LEU A 216 6.48 5.10 -14.87
N ASP A 217 6.58 4.97 -16.21
CA ASP A 217 7.73 4.39 -16.95
C ASP A 217 8.16 3.01 -16.43
N TYR A 218 7.27 2.33 -15.69
CA TYR A 218 7.55 1.07 -15.01
C TYR A 218 7.16 -0.13 -15.87
N ARG A 219 8.05 -1.11 -16.00
CA ARG A 219 7.78 -2.36 -16.74
C ARG A 219 7.25 -3.43 -15.80
N ILE A 220 6.07 -3.98 -16.10
CA ILE A 220 5.49 -5.08 -15.31
C ILE A 220 6.42 -6.31 -15.34
N PRO A 221 6.94 -6.77 -14.18
CA PRO A 221 7.85 -7.90 -14.14
C PRO A 221 7.10 -9.22 -14.37
N PRO A 222 7.77 -10.27 -14.88
CA PRO A 222 7.26 -11.63 -14.77
C PRO A 222 7.27 -12.08 -13.30
N PRO A 223 6.37 -12.98 -12.88
CA PRO A 223 6.51 -13.63 -11.57
C PRO A 223 7.85 -14.37 -11.46
N VAL A 224 8.55 -14.18 -10.34
CA VAL A 224 9.82 -14.87 -10.04
C VAL A 224 9.69 -15.59 -8.70
N GLU A 225 10.15 -16.85 -8.65
CA GLU A 225 10.27 -17.58 -7.38
C GLU A 225 11.62 -17.25 -6.72
N SER A 226 11.53 -16.56 -5.59
CA SER A 226 12.63 -16.27 -4.66
C SER A 226 12.95 -17.46 -3.75
N GLN A 227 14.16 -17.52 -3.20
CA GLN A 227 14.52 -18.45 -2.12
C GLN A 227 14.18 -17.93 -0.70
N TYR A 228 13.69 -16.71 -0.56
CA TYR A 228 13.46 -16.06 0.74
C TYR A 228 11.98 -16.04 1.12
N ASP A 229 11.70 -16.25 2.41
CA ASP A 229 10.34 -16.12 2.94
C ASP A 229 9.84 -14.67 2.77
N THR A 230 8.62 -14.52 2.28
CA THR A 230 7.96 -13.23 1.99
C THR A 230 6.66 -13.09 2.79
N TYR A 231 6.48 -11.93 3.42
CA TYR A 231 5.26 -11.52 4.12
C TYR A 231 4.59 -10.42 3.31
N GLN A 232 3.36 -10.66 2.85
CA GLN A 232 2.56 -9.68 2.11
C GLN A 232 1.45 -9.15 3.02
N PHE A 233 1.42 -7.83 3.21
CA PHE A 233 0.44 -7.12 4.03
C PHE A 233 -0.45 -6.30 3.11
N VAL A 234 -1.73 -6.66 3.08
CA VAL A 234 -2.72 -6.12 2.15
C VAL A 234 -3.88 -5.57 2.97
N SER A 235 -4.22 -4.29 2.82
CA SER A 235 -5.48 -3.77 3.36
C SER A 235 -6.62 -4.32 2.52
N ALA A 236 -7.70 -4.74 3.17
CA ALA A 236 -8.93 -5.07 2.47
C ALA A 236 -9.45 -3.84 1.71
N TYR A 237 -9.70 -4.02 0.41
CA TYR A 237 -10.17 -2.98 -0.51
C TYR A 237 -9.16 -1.85 -0.82
N ASP A 238 -7.86 -2.04 -0.62
CA ASP A 238 -6.84 -1.11 -1.15
C ASP A 238 -6.88 -1.05 -2.69
N SER A 239 -7.12 0.14 -3.26
CA SER A 239 -7.06 0.35 -4.73
C SER A 239 -5.77 -0.08 -5.42
N ILE A 240 -4.66 -0.20 -4.70
CA ILE A 240 -3.36 -0.53 -5.26
C ILE A 240 -3.08 -2.02 -5.10
N ALA A 241 -3.15 -2.56 -3.88
CA ALA A 241 -2.79 -3.94 -3.59
C ALA A 241 -3.95 -4.95 -3.60
N ASP A 242 -5.21 -4.49 -3.55
CA ASP A 242 -6.41 -5.33 -3.44
C ASP A 242 -7.51 -4.85 -4.40
N TRP A 243 -7.23 -4.86 -5.70
CA TRP A 243 -8.15 -4.33 -6.72
C TRP A 243 -9.32 -5.30 -7.00
N PRO A 244 -10.57 -4.80 -7.21
CA PRO A 244 -11.70 -5.66 -7.58
C PRO A 244 -11.47 -6.47 -8.86
N ASP A 245 -11.59 -7.80 -8.76
CA ASP A 245 -11.47 -8.71 -9.92
C ASP A 245 -12.70 -8.67 -10.87
N ARG A 246 -13.77 -7.99 -10.45
CA ARG A 246 -14.95 -7.64 -11.27
C ARG A 246 -15.11 -6.12 -11.36
N PRO A 247 -14.31 -5.43 -12.20
CA PRO A 247 -14.34 -3.97 -12.31
C PRO A 247 -15.63 -3.42 -12.95
N ASP A 248 -16.54 -4.27 -13.44
CA ASP A 248 -17.91 -3.90 -13.81
C ASP A 248 -18.82 -3.67 -12.59
N ASN A 249 -18.43 -4.12 -11.39
CA ASN A 249 -19.05 -3.75 -10.13
C ASN A 249 -18.56 -2.36 -9.68
N TRP A 250 -19.23 -1.32 -10.18
CA TRP A 250 -18.89 0.08 -9.95
C TRP A 250 -18.82 0.51 -8.47
N ILE A 251 -19.64 -0.05 -7.58
CA ILE A 251 -19.60 0.29 -6.14
C ILE A 251 -18.39 -0.33 -5.46
N SER A 252 -17.92 -1.48 -5.94
CA SER A 252 -16.65 -2.09 -5.48
C SER A 252 -15.45 -1.27 -5.93
N VAL A 253 -15.48 -0.77 -7.16
CA VAL A 253 -14.46 0.16 -7.69
C VAL A 253 -14.46 1.49 -6.91
N ALA A 254 -15.63 2.08 -6.66
CA ALA A 254 -15.74 3.30 -5.85
C ALA A 254 -15.22 3.10 -4.42
N ASN A 255 -15.53 1.96 -3.80
CA ASN A 255 -15.01 1.61 -2.48
C ASN A 255 -13.50 1.41 -2.51
N ALA A 256 -12.97 0.67 -3.48
CA ALA A 256 -11.53 0.47 -3.61
C ALA A 256 -10.78 1.80 -3.78
N ILE A 257 -11.31 2.69 -4.60
CA ILE A 257 -10.77 4.04 -4.85
C ILE A 257 -10.70 4.86 -3.54
N VAL A 258 -11.73 4.84 -2.68
CA VAL A 258 -11.62 5.47 -1.35
C VAL A 258 -10.64 4.71 -0.43
N GLY A 259 -10.53 3.39 -0.60
CA GLY A 259 -9.52 2.52 0.02
C GLY A 259 -8.06 2.91 -0.23
N LEU A 260 -7.78 3.71 -1.27
CA LEU A 260 -6.48 4.34 -1.45
C LEU A 260 -6.12 5.25 -0.27
N ALA A 261 -7.07 6.11 0.12
CA ALA A 261 -6.86 7.11 1.16
C ALA A 261 -6.87 6.46 2.54
N THR A 262 -7.76 5.48 2.78
CA THR A 262 -7.91 4.81 4.07
C THR A 262 -6.84 3.75 4.29
N GLY A 263 -6.70 2.77 3.39
CA GLY A 263 -5.94 1.57 3.70
C GLY A 263 -4.48 1.55 3.23
N HIS A 264 -4.18 2.12 2.06
CA HIS A 264 -2.93 1.84 1.33
C HIS A 264 -1.64 2.11 2.13
N THR A 265 -1.56 3.28 2.78
CA THR A 265 -0.42 3.64 3.64
C THR A 265 -0.62 3.14 5.08
N ALA A 266 -1.86 3.18 5.59
CA ALA A 266 -2.17 2.81 6.97
C ALA A 266 -1.82 1.35 7.30
N VAL A 267 -1.90 0.44 6.32
CA VAL A 267 -1.55 -0.97 6.45
C VAL A 267 -0.14 -1.20 7.03
N ALA A 268 0.80 -0.29 6.77
CA ALA A 268 2.18 -0.32 7.30
C ALA A 268 2.28 -0.16 8.82
N PHE A 269 1.26 0.42 9.47
CA PHE A 269 1.24 0.75 10.89
C PHE A 269 0.27 -0.12 11.69
N THR A 270 -0.29 -1.15 11.04
CA THR A 270 -1.11 -2.19 11.68
C THR A 270 -0.24 -3.12 12.54
N LYS A 271 -0.90 -4.02 13.29
CA LYS A 271 -0.23 -4.99 14.19
C LYS A 271 -0.86 -6.39 14.10
N PRO A 272 -0.15 -7.45 14.49
CA PRO A 272 -0.63 -8.85 14.39
C PRO A 272 -2.04 -9.11 14.94
N SER A 273 -2.44 -8.43 16.02
CA SER A 273 -3.75 -8.65 16.64
C SER A 273 -4.95 -8.15 15.82
N MET A 274 -4.72 -7.36 14.76
CA MET A 274 -5.76 -6.88 13.85
C MET A 274 -6.11 -7.88 12.75
N VAL A 275 -5.42 -9.03 12.66
CA VAL A 275 -5.63 -10.00 11.57
C VAL A 275 -6.30 -11.28 12.08
N PRO A 276 -7.56 -11.54 11.69
CA PRO A 276 -8.24 -12.80 12.00
C PRO A 276 -7.49 -14.00 11.40
N PRO A 277 -7.41 -15.17 12.08
CA PRO A 277 -6.63 -16.31 11.60
C PRO A 277 -7.00 -16.79 10.18
N GLN A 278 -8.27 -16.72 9.78
CA GLN A 278 -8.75 -17.07 8.44
C GLN A 278 -8.27 -16.13 7.32
N ASN A 279 -7.78 -14.93 7.69
CA ASN A 279 -7.18 -13.97 6.77
C ASN A 279 -5.66 -14.17 6.59
N ILE A 280 -5.09 -15.22 7.20
CA ILE A 280 -3.69 -15.58 7.08
C ILE A 280 -3.59 -16.81 6.16
N ARG A 281 -2.96 -16.65 5.00
CA ARG A 281 -2.76 -17.72 4.02
C ARG A 281 -1.28 -17.83 3.67
N THR A 282 -0.73 -19.03 3.80
CA THR A 282 0.66 -19.32 3.43
C THR A 282 0.73 -20.30 2.26
N THR A 283 1.50 -19.95 1.23
CA THR A 283 1.90 -20.84 0.13
C THR A 283 3.40 -21.16 0.23
N VAL A 284 3.84 -22.21 -0.47
CA VAL A 284 5.27 -22.59 -0.56
C VAL A 284 5.61 -22.77 -2.04
N ASN A 285 6.68 -22.15 -2.50
CA ASN A 285 7.11 -22.19 -3.89
C ASN A 285 8.04 -23.39 -4.18
N SER A 286 8.45 -23.58 -5.45
CA SER A 286 9.29 -24.75 -5.82
C SER A 286 10.70 -24.74 -5.23
N ARG A 287 11.14 -23.58 -4.71
CA ARG A 287 12.43 -23.38 -4.02
C ARG A 287 12.33 -23.57 -2.50
N GLY A 288 11.14 -23.85 -1.98
CA GLY A 288 10.89 -24.10 -0.56
C GLY A 288 10.63 -22.84 0.28
N ALA A 289 10.63 -21.65 -0.34
CA ALA A 289 10.33 -20.40 0.34
C ALA A 289 8.81 -20.23 0.53
N LYS A 290 8.41 -19.61 1.63
CA LYS A 290 7.02 -19.35 1.99
C LYS A 290 6.60 -17.94 1.57
N THR A 291 5.41 -17.80 1.03
CA THR A 291 4.71 -16.50 0.98
C THR A 291 3.55 -16.54 1.94
N THR A 292 3.56 -15.70 2.98
CA THR A 292 2.43 -15.53 3.91
C THR A 292 1.73 -14.21 3.61
N THR A 293 0.51 -14.29 3.11
CA THR A 293 -0.37 -13.12 2.92
C THR A 293 -1.23 -12.92 4.16
N PHE A 294 -1.22 -11.69 4.68
CA PHE A 294 -2.14 -11.17 5.69
C PHE A 294 -3.10 -10.20 5.00
N LEU A 295 -4.39 -10.55 4.94
CA LEU A 295 -5.44 -9.59 4.55
C LEU A 295 -5.96 -8.90 5.81
N ILE A 296 -5.78 -7.59 5.91
CA ILE A 296 -6.03 -6.84 7.14
C ILE A 296 -7.41 -6.15 7.01
N PRO A 297 -8.40 -6.46 7.85
CA PRO A 297 -9.71 -5.81 7.79
C PRO A 297 -9.65 -4.35 8.23
N GLU A 298 -10.36 -3.46 7.54
CA GLU A 298 -10.66 -2.12 8.06
C GLU A 298 -11.79 -2.21 9.10
N GLU A 299 -11.90 -1.24 10.00
CA GLU A 299 -13.00 -1.20 10.99
C GLU A 299 -14.37 -1.07 10.33
N HIS A 300 -14.44 -0.24 9.29
CA HIS A 300 -15.61 0.01 8.45
C HIS A 300 -15.21 -0.09 6.97
N LEU A 301 -16.17 -0.19 6.05
CA LEU A 301 -15.87 -0.03 4.62
C LEU A 301 -15.18 1.33 4.35
N PRO A 302 -14.27 1.43 3.38
CA PRO A 302 -13.76 2.71 2.89
C PRO A 302 -14.87 3.72 2.50
N LEU A 303 -16.00 3.29 1.93
CA LEU A 303 -17.15 4.18 1.68
C LEU A 303 -17.86 4.68 2.96
N VAL A 304 -17.64 4.03 4.10
CA VAL A 304 -18.32 4.27 5.38
C VAL A 304 -17.44 5.07 6.35
N LEU A 305 -16.13 4.85 6.35
CA LEU A 305 -15.14 5.61 7.14
C LEU A 305 -15.28 7.15 7.05
N PRO A 306 -15.56 7.78 5.88
CA PRO A 306 -15.85 9.22 5.80
C PRO A 306 -16.89 9.71 6.80
N PHE A 307 -17.93 8.90 7.07
CA PHE A 307 -18.98 9.27 8.01
C PHE A 307 -18.55 9.14 9.47
N LYS A 308 -17.62 8.22 9.81
CA LYS A 308 -17.00 8.15 11.14
C LYS A 308 -16.31 9.46 11.49
N TYR A 309 -15.48 9.97 10.57
CA TYR A 309 -14.74 11.22 10.75
C TYR A 309 -15.63 12.48 10.72
N LEU A 310 -16.86 12.37 10.20
CA LEU A 310 -17.90 13.41 10.30
C LEU A 310 -18.76 13.28 11.58
N GLY A 311 -18.43 12.36 12.49
CA GLY A 311 -19.10 12.20 13.78
C GLY A 311 -20.39 11.39 13.77
N VAL A 312 -20.62 10.56 12.74
CA VAL A 312 -21.73 9.58 12.74
C VAL A 312 -21.43 8.46 13.73
N ASP A 313 -22.44 8.03 14.49
CA ASP A 313 -22.29 7.04 15.55
C ASP A 313 -22.00 5.62 15.03
N GLN A 314 -21.25 4.85 15.81
CA GLN A 314 -20.81 3.49 15.46
C GLN A 314 -21.97 2.53 15.15
N GLU A 315 -23.12 2.65 15.82
CA GLU A 315 -24.28 1.77 15.57
C GLU A 315 -24.89 2.05 14.19
N THR A 316 -24.91 3.31 13.77
CA THR A 316 -25.30 3.74 12.42
C THR A 316 -24.30 3.30 11.36
N LEU A 317 -22.99 3.41 11.62
CA LEU A 317 -21.94 2.95 10.70
C LEU A 317 -22.01 1.43 10.46
N ILE A 318 -22.14 0.62 11.53
CA ILE A 318 -22.29 -0.83 11.45
C ILE A 318 -23.52 -1.23 10.60
N LYS A 319 -24.63 -0.50 10.71
CA LYS A 319 -25.82 -0.71 9.87
C LYS A 319 -25.57 -0.35 8.40
N LEU A 320 -24.80 0.69 8.15
CA LEU A 320 -24.43 1.11 6.79
C LEU A 320 -23.50 0.08 6.13
N ASP A 321 -22.50 -0.43 6.84
CA ASP A 321 -21.67 -1.55 6.38
C ASP A 321 -22.52 -2.79 6.06
N ALA A 322 -23.43 -3.18 6.97
CA ALA A 322 -24.29 -4.34 6.77
C ALA A 322 -25.18 -4.24 5.51
N VAL A 323 -25.50 -3.01 5.06
CA VAL A 323 -26.23 -2.74 3.82
C VAL A 323 -25.29 -2.71 2.61
N LEU A 324 -24.15 -2.01 2.68
CA LEU A 324 -23.26 -1.78 1.53
C LEU A 324 -22.32 -2.95 1.24
N LYS A 325 -21.83 -3.65 2.27
CA LYS A 325 -20.78 -4.66 2.17
C LYS A 325 -21.13 -5.79 1.19
N PRO A 326 -22.35 -6.35 1.13
CA PRO A 326 -22.69 -7.37 0.13
C PRO A 326 -22.54 -6.89 -1.33
N TYR A 327 -22.74 -5.60 -1.61
CA TYR A 327 -22.59 -5.03 -2.95
C TYR A 327 -21.12 -4.77 -3.30
N VAL A 328 -20.30 -4.38 -2.32
CA VAL A 328 -18.84 -4.20 -2.46
C VAL A 328 -18.13 -5.56 -2.55
N ASP A 329 -18.50 -6.53 -1.71
CA ASP A 329 -17.93 -7.88 -1.73
C ASP A 329 -18.18 -8.60 -3.07
N ALA A 330 -19.32 -8.34 -3.71
CA ALA A 330 -19.66 -8.93 -5.00
C ALA A 330 -18.66 -8.57 -6.12
N GLY A 331 -17.85 -7.52 -5.95
CA GLY A 331 -16.76 -7.16 -6.86
C GLY A 331 -15.50 -8.01 -6.75
N TYR A 332 -15.44 -8.95 -5.81
CA TYR A 332 -14.26 -9.77 -5.52
C TYR A 332 -14.63 -11.25 -5.39
N SER A 333 -14.06 -12.09 -6.26
CA SER A 333 -14.32 -13.54 -6.31
C SER A 333 -13.97 -14.30 -5.02
N ARG A 334 -13.11 -13.76 -4.16
CA ARG A 334 -12.81 -14.31 -2.82
C ARG A 334 -14.04 -14.45 -1.92
N HIS A 335 -15.13 -13.74 -2.19
CA HIS A 335 -16.37 -13.79 -1.41
C HIS A 335 -17.43 -14.74 -2.01
N ASP A 336 -17.15 -15.42 -3.14
CA ASP A 336 -18.08 -16.35 -3.79
C ASP A 336 -18.35 -17.61 -2.95
N ASP A 337 -17.38 -18.05 -2.15
CA ASP A 337 -17.51 -19.17 -1.22
C ASP A 337 -17.50 -18.66 0.23
N PRO A 338 -18.68 -18.58 0.90
CA PRO A 338 -18.77 -18.14 2.29
C PRO A 338 -17.98 -19.00 3.30
N LEU A 339 -17.54 -20.20 2.93
CA LEU A 339 -16.72 -21.07 3.80
C LEU A 339 -15.23 -20.67 3.79
N THR A 340 -14.78 -19.95 2.77
CA THR A 340 -13.38 -19.52 2.61
C THR A 340 -13.22 -18.00 2.50
N ALA A 341 -14.33 -17.25 2.40
CA ALA A 341 -14.34 -15.80 2.40
C ALA A 341 -13.64 -15.19 3.65
N PRO A 342 -12.71 -14.24 3.48
CA PRO A 342 -12.07 -13.56 4.60
C PRO A 342 -12.99 -12.52 5.24
N ILE A 343 -12.66 -12.11 6.45
CA ILE A 343 -13.27 -10.93 7.08
C ILE A 343 -12.55 -9.69 6.52
N THR A 344 -13.29 -8.79 5.86
CA THR A 344 -12.72 -7.57 5.26
C THR A 344 -13.18 -6.29 5.93
N VAL A 345 -14.20 -6.39 6.80
CA VAL A 345 -14.66 -5.31 7.69
C VAL A 345 -14.89 -5.94 9.06
N ASP A 346 -14.30 -5.38 10.12
CA ASP A 346 -14.47 -5.82 11.50
C ASP A 346 -14.56 -4.59 12.43
N PRO A 347 -15.76 -4.15 12.82
CA PRO A 347 -15.97 -2.97 13.67
C PRO A 347 -15.45 -3.08 15.13
N VAL A 348 -14.73 -4.15 15.46
CA VAL A 348 -14.17 -4.41 16.79
C VAL A 348 -12.65 -4.62 16.75
N ASN A 349 -12.14 -5.33 15.75
CA ASN A 349 -10.71 -5.68 15.62
C ASN A 349 -10.04 -5.16 14.34
N GLY A 350 -10.83 -4.72 13.36
CA GLY A 350 -10.34 -4.04 12.17
C GLY A 350 -9.72 -2.70 12.57
N TYR A 351 -8.79 -2.21 11.77
CA TYR A 351 -8.06 -1.00 12.12
C TYR A 351 -8.78 0.26 11.65
N ASP A 352 -8.69 1.33 12.45
CA ASP A 352 -8.94 2.70 12.00
C ASP A 352 -7.64 3.27 11.39
N PRO A 353 -7.66 3.73 10.13
CA PRO A 353 -6.52 4.35 9.46
C PRO A 353 -5.88 5.54 10.19
N ALA A 354 -6.69 6.43 10.75
CA ALA A 354 -6.23 7.61 11.48
C ALA A 354 -5.60 7.20 12.81
N GLU A 355 -6.17 6.23 13.53
CA GLU A 355 -5.60 5.74 14.79
C GLU A 355 -4.25 5.02 14.60
N VAL A 356 -4.10 4.18 13.56
CA VAL A 356 -2.82 3.48 13.33
C VAL A 356 -1.71 4.40 12.79
N THR A 357 -2.06 5.43 12.03
CA THR A 357 -1.09 6.41 11.54
C THR A 357 -0.75 7.50 12.57
N ALA A 358 -1.64 7.79 13.53
CA ALA A 358 -1.44 8.82 14.54
C ALA A 358 -0.07 8.82 15.24
N PRO A 359 0.52 7.68 15.67
CA PRO A 359 1.83 7.68 16.31
C PRO A 359 2.97 8.14 15.40
N ALA A 360 2.87 7.91 14.09
CA ALA A 360 3.84 8.38 13.10
C ALA A 360 3.65 9.87 12.81
N THR A 361 2.41 10.31 12.62
CA THR A 361 2.06 11.74 12.45
C THR A 361 2.50 12.58 13.66
N GLN A 362 2.21 12.12 14.89
CA GLN A 362 2.55 12.82 16.13
C GLN A 362 4.05 12.91 16.36
N ALA A 363 4.80 11.82 16.14
CA ALA A 363 6.24 11.77 16.36
C ALA A 363 7.02 12.78 15.51
N ALA A 364 6.49 13.11 14.33
CA ALA A 364 7.14 14.00 13.38
C ALA A 364 6.63 15.45 13.39
N PHE A 365 5.33 15.67 13.65
CA PHE A 365 4.73 17.01 13.66
C PHE A 365 4.49 17.58 15.06
N GLY A 366 4.97 16.90 16.12
CA GLY A 366 4.91 17.40 17.50
C GLY A 366 3.48 17.52 18.07
N GLY A 367 2.51 16.84 17.47
CA GLY A 367 1.10 16.87 17.88
C GLY A 367 0.23 17.94 17.21
N GLU A 368 0.78 18.84 16.39
CA GLU A 368 -0.02 19.88 15.70
C GLU A 368 -0.76 19.37 14.45
N ALA A 369 -0.42 18.19 13.93
CA ALA A 369 -1.07 17.59 12.77
C ALA A 369 -2.11 16.54 13.19
N ASP A 370 -3.38 16.81 12.85
CA ASP A 370 -4.49 15.88 13.03
C ASP A 370 -4.53 14.81 11.93
N PRO A 371 -4.39 13.50 12.26
CA PRO A 371 -4.46 12.41 11.28
C PRO A 371 -5.82 12.33 10.56
N VAL A 372 -6.92 12.72 11.23
CA VAL A 372 -8.26 12.69 10.62
C VAL A 372 -8.35 13.73 9.50
N SER A 373 -7.86 14.96 9.74
CA SER A 373 -7.81 16.02 8.72
C SER A 373 -6.91 15.66 7.53
N GLN A 374 -5.80 14.95 7.75
CA GLN A 374 -4.95 14.44 6.65
C GLN A 374 -5.73 13.43 5.79
N LEU A 375 -6.38 12.46 6.43
CA LEU A 375 -7.17 11.43 5.77
C LEU A 375 -8.39 12.00 5.02
N LEU A 376 -9.14 12.91 5.63
CA LEU A 376 -10.24 13.63 5.00
C LEU A 376 -9.78 14.41 3.76
N SER A 377 -8.58 15.02 3.81
CA SER A 377 -7.99 15.73 2.66
C SER A 377 -7.66 14.78 1.50
N GLY A 378 -7.05 13.62 1.80
CA GLY A 378 -6.80 12.57 0.80
C GLY A 378 -8.08 12.06 0.15
N MET A 379 -9.09 11.73 0.95
CA MET A 379 -10.42 11.32 0.45
C MET A 379 -11.08 12.40 -0.42
N GLN A 380 -11.04 13.66 0.01
CA GLN A 380 -11.65 14.78 -0.72
C GLN A 380 -11.02 14.94 -2.10
N TYR A 381 -9.71 14.75 -2.23
CA TYR A 381 -9.04 14.75 -3.53
C TYR A 381 -9.48 13.57 -4.39
N VAL A 382 -9.47 12.35 -3.83
CA VAL A 382 -9.86 11.13 -4.54
C VAL A 382 -11.25 11.29 -5.17
N LEU A 383 -12.21 11.79 -4.40
CA LEU A 383 -13.58 12.06 -4.87
C LEU A 383 -13.63 13.15 -5.96
N ASN A 384 -12.81 14.20 -5.85
CA ASN A 384 -12.77 15.30 -6.80
C ASN A 384 -12.07 14.96 -8.14
N ASN A 385 -11.36 13.83 -8.23
CA ASN A 385 -10.59 13.42 -9.42
C ASN A 385 -11.08 12.09 -10.04
N LEU A 386 -12.25 11.59 -9.62
CA LEU A 386 -12.94 10.48 -10.30
C LEU A 386 -13.14 10.80 -11.80
N PRO A 387 -12.98 9.83 -12.72
CA PRO A 387 -13.19 10.08 -14.13
C PRO A 387 -14.63 10.49 -14.43
N GLU A 388 -14.84 11.61 -15.11
CA GLU A 388 -16.14 11.92 -15.72
C GLU A 388 -16.41 11.00 -16.93
N ASN A 389 -17.68 10.62 -17.12
CA ASN A 389 -18.14 9.60 -18.09
C ASN A 389 -18.08 10.04 -19.56
#